data_AF-A0AB38TQD2-F1
#
_entry.id   AF-A0AB38TQD2-F1
#
_cell.length_a   1.000
_cell.length_b   1.000
_cell.length_c   1.000
_cell.angle_alpha   90.00
_cell.angle_beta   90.00
_cell.angle_gamma   90.00
#
_symmetry.space_group_name_H-M   'P 1'
#
loop_
_entity.id
_entity.type
_entity.pdbx_description
1 polymer ?
#
loop_
_entity_poly.entity_id
_entity_poly.type
_entity_poly.pdbx_seq_one_letter_code
_entity_poly.pdbx_strand_id
1 'polypeptide(L)'
;MTITLADNPNRLTDREAMGLPETFVARTPAALLAGHEDLLGAGAPCLVEIVEDPAQPFARRHAAGALLGLLGDPRIRPLEPVMRRIEAARARIGLDPAELGRVLAEWERVGVIEPWIAKECPAHTVELASYALMRYPVSNLEYRLFLEDTGSTELPSSWVFGVYPAERSNHPVWSVSAEAADHYARWLARKTGRAFRLPSEAEWEYAAAGGAAREYPWGDAFDPAAANTVEAGPLSTTPVGIFPAGRSVFGIDDLGGNVEEYVADDYRAYPGGDAIDDDLALTQGAYRVARGGSFTRFGDLARCARRHGRYQRDIYAMGFRLAETLR
;
A
#
# COMPACT_ATOMS: atom_id res chain seq x y z
N MET A 1 -3.58 9.62 -30.94
CA MET A 1 -2.83 8.53 -31.62
C MET A 1 -3.02 7.30 -30.76
N THR A 2 -3.68 6.29 -31.32
CA THR A 2 -4.32 5.16 -30.62
C THR A 2 -3.29 4.19 -30.08
N ILE A 3 -3.36 3.83 -28.79
CA ILE A 3 -2.49 2.83 -28.16
C ILE A 3 -2.72 1.49 -28.88
N THR A 4 -1.75 1.04 -29.67
CA THR A 4 -1.75 -0.31 -30.23
C THR A 4 -1.25 -1.28 -29.17
N LEU A 5 -2.08 -2.28 -28.84
CA LEU A 5 -1.92 -3.40 -27.88
C LEU A 5 -0.61 -4.22 -27.92
N ALA A 6 0.44 -3.80 -28.65
CA ALA A 6 1.69 -4.53 -28.74
C ALA A 6 2.49 -4.54 -27.42
N ASP A 7 2.36 -3.48 -26.59
CA ASP A 7 3.18 -3.27 -25.39
C ASP A 7 2.35 -3.18 -24.08
N ASN A 8 1.21 -3.87 -24.01
CA ASN A 8 0.42 -3.90 -22.76
C ASN A 8 1.17 -4.78 -21.71
N PRO A 9 1.59 -4.24 -20.55
CA PRO A 9 2.30 -5.01 -19.51
C PRO A 9 1.47 -6.18 -18.98
N ASN A 10 0.15 -6.16 -19.16
CA ASN A 10 -0.71 -7.29 -18.81
C ASN A 10 -0.50 -8.51 -19.71
N ARG A 11 0.33 -8.43 -20.76
CA ARG A 11 0.82 -9.57 -21.54
C ARG A 11 2.08 -10.22 -20.99
N LEU A 12 2.87 -9.49 -20.19
CA LEU A 12 4.03 -10.04 -19.51
C LEU A 12 3.58 -11.08 -18.49
N THR A 13 4.36 -12.13 -18.28
CA THR A 13 4.20 -13.02 -17.13
C THR A 13 4.37 -12.23 -15.83
N ASP A 14 3.86 -12.74 -14.70
CA ASP A 14 4.03 -12.04 -13.42
C ASP A 14 5.52 -11.88 -13.07
N ARG A 15 6.35 -12.85 -13.48
CA ARG A 15 7.81 -12.80 -13.28
C ARG A 15 8.46 -11.66 -14.07
N GLU A 16 8.16 -11.56 -15.36
CA GLU A 16 8.69 -10.49 -16.22
C GLU A 16 8.24 -9.11 -15.73
N ALA A 17 6.97 -8.98 -15.33
CA ALA A 17 6.44 -7.74 -14.77
C ALA A 17 7.13 -7.32 -13.46
N MET A 18 7.69 -8.27 -12.70
CA MET A 18 8.51 -8.02 -11.51
C MET A 18 10.02 -7.94 -11.83
N GLY A 19 10.42 -7.94 -13.11
CA GLY A 19 11.83 -7.93 -13.52
C GLY A 19 12.62 -9.16 -13.08
N LEU A 20 11.95 -10.30 -12.91
CA LEU A 20 12.59 -11.57 -12.54
C LEU A 20 13.01 -12.37 -13.79
N PRO A 21 14.16 -13.06 -13.75
CA PRO A 21 14.53 -14.00 -14.80
C PRO A 21 13.59 -15.21 -14.78
N GLU A 22 13.57 -15.99 -15.86
CA GLU A 22 12.80 -17.24 -15.93
C GLU A 22 13.27 -18.28 -14.89
N THR A 23 14.55 -18.25 -14.55
CA THR A 23 15.16 -19.17 -13.60
C THR A 23 14.96 -18.74 -12.14
N PHE A 24 15.08 -19.70 -11.22
CA PHE A 24 14.98 -19.46 -9.79
C PHE A 24 16.01 -18.43 -9.30
N VAL A 25 15.59 -17.53 -8.41
CA VAL A 25 16.46 -16.55 -7.74
C VAL A 25 16.19 -16.63 -6.25
N ALA A 26 17.22 -16.95 -5.46
CA ALA A 26 17.15 -16.87 -4.01
C ALA A 26 17.17 -15.40 -3.57
N ARG A 27 16.09 -14.92 -2.93
CA ARG A 27 15.99 -13.54 -2.41
C ARG A 27 15.75 -13.48 -0.91
N THR A 28 15.12 -14.50 -0.34
CA THR A 28 14.93 -14.64 1.10
C THR A 28 15.97 -15.61 1.66
N PRO A 29 16.60 -15.31 2.81
CA PRO A 29 17.49 -16.27 3.45
C PRO A 29 16.72 -17.54 3.83
N ALA A 30 17.44 -18.68 3.84
CA ALA A 30 16.86 -19.97 4.23
C ALA A 30 16.35 -19.99 5.68
N ALA A 31 16.92 -19.15 6.54
CA ALA A 31 16.49 -18.94 7.92
C ALA A 31 16.46 -17.44 8.23
N LEU A 32 15.27 -16.91 8.51
CA LEU A 32 15.08 -15.48 8.78
C LEU A 32 15.80 -15.00 10.05
N LEU A 33 15.98 -15.91 11.02
CA LEU A 33 16.65 -15.63 12.29
C LEU A 33 18.17 -15.88 12.27
N ALA A 34 18.73 -16.34 11.15
CA ALA A 34 20.17 -16.59 11.09
C ALA A 34 20.96 -15.31 11.33
N GLY A 35 21.81 -15.30 12.36
CA GLY A 35 22.54 -14.10 12.80
C GLY A 35 21.71 -13.12 13.65
N HIS A 36 20.49 -13.49 14.03
CA HIS A 36 19.57 -12.74 14.88
C HIS A 36 18.95 -13.63 15.98
N GLU A 37 19.65 -14.68 16.38
CA GLU A 37 19.20 -15.64 17.40
C GLU A 37 19.04 -14.99 18.78
N ASP A 38 19.72 -13.86 19.00
CA ASP A 38 19.58 -13.04 20.20
C ASP A 38 18.15 -12.51 20.40
N LEU A 39 17.33 -12.47 19.34
CA LEU A 39 15.93 -12.04 19.39
C LEU A 39 14.99 -13.09 20.00
N LEU A 40 15.37 -14.38 20.08
CA LEU A 40 14.48 -15.46 20.52
C LEU A 40 14.00 -15.35 21.98
N GLY A 41 14.67 -14.54 22.80
CA GLY A 41 14.26 -14.23 24.18
C GLY A 41 13.68 -12.83 24.36
N ALA A 42 13.59 -12.03 23.30
CA ALA A 42 13.11 -10.65 23.39
C ALA A 42 11.57 -10.62 23.55
N GLY A 43 11.10 -9.82 24.51
CA GLY A 43 9.67 -9.54 24.66
C GLY A 43 9.15 -8.64 23.53
N ALA A 44 7.84 -8.69 23.27
CA ALA A 44 7.20 -7.90 22.21
C ALA A 44 7.53 -6.39 22.23
N PRO A 45 7.63 -5.69 23.38
CA PRO A 45 8.03 -4.28 23.40
C PRO A 45 9.43 -4.04 22.80
N CYS A 46 10.41 -4.89 23.12
CA CYS A 46 11.77 -4.78 22.57
C CYS A 46 11.79 -5.08 21.07
N LEU A 47 11.02 -6.07 20.62
CA LEU A 47 10.90 -6.36 19.19
C LEU A 47 10.26 -5.20 18.42
N VAL A 48 9.28 -4.51 19.01
CA VAL A 48 8.68 -3.29 18.44
C VAL A 48 9.71 -2.17 18.31
N GLU A 49 10.51 -1.92 19.36
CA GLU A 49 11.59 -0.92 19.31
C GLU A 49 12.57 -1.21 18.16
N ILE A 50 12.93 -2.48 17.97
CA ILE A 50 13.80 -2.90 16.86
C ILE A 50 13.13 -2.61 15.51
N VAL A 51 11.86 -2.97 15.34
CA VAL A 51 11.12 -2.74 14.09
C VAL A 51 10.99 -1.25 13.77
N GLU A 52 10.78 -0.40 14.77
CA GLU A 52 10.56 1.03 14.60
C GLU A 52 11.86 1.86 14.45
N ASP A 53 13.02 1.28 14.77
CA ASP A 53 14.31 1.95 14.72
C ASP A 53 14.92 1.92 13.30
N PRO A 54 15.00 3.07 12.59
CA PRO A 54 15.58 3.12 11.25
C PRO A 54 17.09 2.84 11.22
N ALA A 55 17.79 2.87 12.36
CA ALA A 55 19.19 2.48 12.44
C ALA A 55 19.40 0.96 12.41
N GLN A 56 18.36 0.17 12.66
CA GLN A 56 18.45 -1.29 12.59
C GLN A 56 18.50 -1.78 11.14
N PRO A 57 19.41 -2.71 10.80
CA PRO A 57 19.44 -3.33 9.48
C PRO A 57 18.09 -3.96 9.13
N PHE A 58 17.71 -3.90 7.85
CA PHE A 58 16.45 -4.47 7.37
C PHE A 58 16.25 -5.93 7.80
N ALA A 59 17.28 -6.77 7.67
CA ALA A 59 17.21 -8.18 8.07
C ALA A 59 16.81 -8.36 9.55
N ARG A 60 17.34 -7.52 10.44
CA ARG A 60 17.04 -7.55 11.87
C ARG A 60 15.63 -7.05 12.16
N ARG A 61 15.19 -5.98 11.51
CA ARG A 61 13.80 -5.49 11.58
C ARG A 61 12.81 -6.55 11.09
N HIS A 62 13.12 -7.21 9.98
CA HIS A 62 12.28 -8.25 9.41
C HIS A 62 12.19 -9.48 10.34
N ALA A 63 13.32 -9.92 10.90
CA ALA A 63 13.35 -10.98 11.90
C ALA A 63 12.52 -10.66 13.15
N ALA A 64 12.66 -9.44 13.69
CA ALA A 64 11.88 -8.98 14.83
C ALA A 64 10.37 -8.89 14.50
N GLY A 65 10.01 -8.37 13.33
CA GLY A 65 8.63 -8.29 12.86
C GLY A 65 7.98 -9.66 12.67
N ALA A 66 8.72 -10.66 12.19
CA ALA A 66 8.22 -12.03 12.07
C ALA A 66 8.00 -12.68 13.44
N LEU A 67 8.90 -12.45 14.42
CA LEU A 67 8.69 -12.90 15.79
C LEU A 67 7.46 -12.22 16.42
N LEU A 68 7.22 -10.94 16.17
CA LEU A 68 5.98 -10.27 16.58
C LEU A 68 4.74 -10.93 15.98
N GLY A 69 4.80 -11.36 14.72
CA GLY A 69 3.69 -12.07 14.06
C GLY A 69 3.32 -13.38 14.77
N LEU A 70 4.31 -14.08 15.34
CA LEU A 70 4.13 -15.33 16.08
C LEU A 70 3.72 -15.10 17.55
N LEU A 71 4.31 -14.11 18.21
CA LEU A 71 4.09 -13.83 19.64
C LEU A 71 2.82 -13.00 19.91
N GLY A 72 2.34 -12.29 18.89
CA GLY A 72 1.33 -11.25 19.02
C GLY A 72 1.97 -9.87 18.96
N ASP A 73 1.61 -9.10 17.93
CA ASP A 73 2.12 -7.76 17.71
C ASP A 73 1.25 -6.74 18.47
N PRO A 74 1.76 -6.09 19.54
CA PRO A 74 0.97 -5.19 20.38
C PRO A 74 0.57 -3.89 19.66
N ARG A 75 1.13 -3.63 18.48
CA ARG A 75 0.75 -2.49 17.64
C ARG A 75 -0.57 -2.73 16.91
N ILE A 76 -0.95 -3.99 16.72
CA ILE A 76 -2.20 -4.39 16.06
C ILE A 76 -3.32 -4.44 17.10
N ARG A 77 -4.23 -3.47 17.04
CA ARG A 77 -5.32 -3.29 18.01
C ARG A 77 -6.66 -3.24 17.26
N PRO A 78 -7.29 -4.40 17.00
CA PRO A 78 -8.36 -4.51 16.02
C PRO A 78 -9.57 -3.59 16.23
N LEU A 79 -9.92 -3.29 17.49
CA LEU A 79 -11.04 -2.39 17.81
C LEU A 79 -10.59 -0.97 18.17
N GLU A 80 -9.27 -0.75 18.29
CA GLU A 80 -8.66 0.55 18.61
C GLU A 80 -7.43 0.82 17.74
N PRO A 81 -7.60 0.85 16.40
CA PRO A 81 -6.48 1.02 15.49
C PRO A 81 -5.76 2.34 15.79
N VAL A 82 -4.42 2.34 15.62
CA VAL A 82 -3.60 3.54 15.77
C VAL A 82 -3.95 4.50 14.64
N MET A 83 -4.55 5.65 14.97
CA MET A 83 -4.91 6.67 14.00
C MET A 83 -3.97 7.87 14.08
N ARG A 84 -3.66 8.48 12.94
CA ARG A 84 -2.93 9.75 12.83
C ARG A 84 -3.89 10.83 12.38
N ARG A 85 -4.09 11.84 13.23
CA ARG A 85 -4.91 13.01 12.93
C ARG A 85 -4.20 13.88 11.90
N ILE A 86 -4.95 14.26 10.87
CA ILE A 86 -4.54 15.19 9.82
C ILE A 86 -5.51 16.36 9.88
N GLU A 87 -4.98 17.57 10.04
CA GLU A 87 -5.81 18.76 10.11
C GLU A 87 -6.37 19.14 8.74
N ALA A 88 -7.50 19.84 8.77
CA ALA A 88 -8.11 20.42 7.59
C ALA A 88 -7.09 21.26 6.82
N ALA A 89 -7.11 21.11 5.50
CA ALA A 89 -6.11 21.71 4.65
C ALA A 89 -6.65 21.93 3.25
N ARG A 90 -6.11 22.96 2.61
CA ARG A 90 -6.24 23.19 1.18
C ARG A 90 -5.14 22.41 0.47
N ALA A 91 -5.44 21.19 0.06
CA ALA A 91 -4.47 20.23 -0.47
C ALA A 91 -4.25 20.42 -1.98
N ARG A 92 -2.99 20.39 -2.42
CA ARG A 92 -2.63 20.23 -3.84
C ARG A 92 -2.52 18.73 -4.14
N ILE A 93 -3.32 18.25 -5.07
CA ILE A 93 -3.45 16.84 -5.47
C ILE A 93 -3.10 16.70 -6.95
N GLY A 94 -2.37 15.65 -7.31
CA GLY A 94 -1.95 15.34 -8.66
C GLY A 94 -0.59 15.92 -9.05
N LEU A 95 -0.15 15.53 -10.24
CA LEU A 95 1.12 15.90 -10.85
C LEU A 95 0.97 17.15 -11.72
N ASP A 96 1.96 18.02 -11.68
CA ASP A 96 2.05 19.14 -12.64
C ASP A 96 2.34 18.57 -14.04
N PRO A 97 1.56 18.91 -15.08
CA PRO A 97 1.84 18.45 -16.43
C PRO A 97 3.28 18.72 -16.91
N ALA A 98 3.95 19.76 -16.40
CA ALA A 98 5.34 20.05 -16.72
C ALA A 98 6.33 18.98 -16.21
N GLU A 99 5.96 18.24 -15.15
CA GLU A 99 6.79 17.19 -14.53
C GLU A 99 6.61 15.81 -15.18
N LEU A 100 5.61 15.65 -16.07
CA LEU A 100 5.31 14.37 -16.71
C LEU A 100 6.52 13.79 -17.44
N GLY A 101 7.27 14.61 -18.19
CA GLY A 101 8.46 14.17 -18.90
C GLY A 101 9.59 13.71 -17.99
N ARG A 102 9.75 14.35 -16.81
CA ARG A 102 10.74 13.94 -15.81
C ARG A 102 10.41 12.56 -15.26
N VAL A 103 9.15 12.34 -14.88
CA VAL A 103 8.69 11.06 -14.32
C VAL A 103 8.84 9.93 -15.33
N LEU A 104 8.49 10.16 -16.60
CA LEU A 104 8.68 9.16 -17.65
C LEU A 104 10.15 8.81 -17.86
N ALA A 105 11.04 9.80 -17.88
CA ALA A 105 12.47 9.56 -18.03
C ALA A 105 13.07 8.78 -16.84
N GLU A 106 12.60 9.05 -15.61
CA GLU A 106 13.06 8.37 -14.40
C GLU A 106 12.73 6.86 -14.42
N TRP A 107 11.58 6.49 -14.98
CA TRP A 107 11.05 5.12 -14.95
C TRP A 107 11.00 4.43 -16.32
N GLU A 108 11.68 4.98 -17.33
CA GLU A 108 11.78 4.41 -18.69
C GLU A 108 12.29 2.96 -18.65
N ARG A 109 13.27 2.66 -17.76
CA ARG A 109 13.88 1.33 -17.62
C ARG A 109 12.90 0.21 -17.24
N VAL A 110 11.76 0.55 -16.63
CA VAL A 110 10.71 -0.41 -16.24
C VAL A 110 9.48 -0.31 -17.14
N GLY A 111 9.57 0.42 -18.25
CA GLY A 111 8.53 0.47 -19.28
C GLY A 111 7.32 1.33 -18.92
N VAL A 112 7.48 2.34 -18.06
CA VAL A 112 6.39 3.29 -17.80
C VAL A 112 6.06 4.08 -19.06
N ILE A 113 4.77 4.11 -19.41
CA ILE A 113 4.26 4.84 -20.57
C ILE A 113 3.48 6.10 -20.17
N GLU A 114 3.42 7.07 -21.08
CA GLU A 114 2.76 8.37 -20.88
C GLU A 114 1.33 8.28 -20.33
N PRO A 115 0.41 7.44 -20.87
CA PRO A 115 -0.97 7.37 -20.36
C PRO A 115 -1.07 7.04 -18.87
N TRP A 116 -0.13 6.25 -18.33
CA TRP A 116 -0.17 5.87 -16.91
C TRP A 116 0.22 7.00 -15.97
N ILE A 117 0.99 7.97 -16.45
CA ILE A 117 1.41 9.15 -15.69
C ILE A 117 0.47 10.33 -15.97
N ALA A 118 0.00 10.47 -17.21
CA ALA A 118 -0.93 11.52 -17.61
C ALA A 118 -2.23 11.53 -16.78
N LYS A 119 -2.69 10.37 -16.29
CA LYS A 119 -3.88 10.28 -15.42
C LYS A 119 -3.70 10.89 -14.02
N GLU A 120 -2.48 11.26 -13.66
CA GLU A 120 -2.14 11.97 -12.43
C GLU A 120 -2.26 13.49 -12.60
N CYS A 121 -2.47 13.95 -13.84
CA CYS A 121 -2.55 15.35 -14.22
C CYS A 121 -4.00 15.79 -14.50
N PRO A 122 -4.28 17.12 -14.43
CA PRO A 122 -3.43 18.15 -13.86
C PRO A 122 -3.51 18.17 -12.34
N ALA A 123 -2.44 18.70 -11.71
CA ALA A 123 -2.49 19.07 -10.31
C ALA A 123 -3.62 20.09 -10.06
N HIS A 124 -4.42 19.86 -9.04
CA HIS A 124 -5.58 20.68 -8.67
C HIS A 124 -5.67 20.84 -7.15
N THR A 125 -6.59 21.68 -6.69
CA THR A 125 -6.78 21.96 -5.27
C THR A 125 -8.05 21.35 -4.73
N VAL A 126 -7.96 20.70 -3.57
CA VAL A 126 -9.08 20.10 -2.84
C VAL A 126 -9.12 20.63 -1.41
N GLU A 127 -10.29 21.04 -0.93
CA GLU A 127 -10.49 21.38 0.48
C GLU A 127 -10.74 20.08 1.26
N LEU A 128 -9.83 19.75 2.17
CA LEU A 128 -9.94 18.59 3.05
C LEU A 128 -10.39 19.06 4.45
N ALA A 129 -11.41 18.40 4.99
CA ALA A 129 -11.74 18.53 6.41
C ALA A 129 -10.70 17.79 7.27
N SER A 130 -10.63 18.06 8.57
CA SER A 130 -9.79 17.24 9.47
C SER A 130 -10.33 15.81 9.50
N TYR A 131 -9.42 14.84 9.40
CA TYR A 131 -9.71 13.41 9.45
C TYR A 131 -8.60 12.70 10.21
N ALA A 132 -8.76 11.41 10.46
CA ALA A 132 -7.64 10.58 10.90
C ALA A 132 -7.44 9.41 9.95
N LEU A 133 -6.19 9.01 9.73
CA LEU A 133 -5.85 7.86 8.88
C LEU A 133 -5.16 6.78 9.72
N MET A 134 -5.49 5.51 9.47
CA MET A 134 -4.79 4.39 10.12
C MET A 134 -3.30 4.46 9.82
N ARG A 135 -2.49 4.28 10.87
CA ARG A 135 -1.02 4.26 10.78
C ARG A 135 -0.51 3.15 9.85
N TYR A 136 -1.16 1.99 9.88
CA TYR A 136 -0.81 0.81 9.09
C TYR A 136 -1.99 0.39 8.21
N PRO A 137 -1.76 -0.33 7.10
CA PRO A 137 -2.82 -1.06 6.42
C PRO A 137 -3.47 -2.09 7.35
N VAL A 138 -4.72 -2.46 7.06
CA VAL A 138 -5.43 -3.50 7.81
C VAL A 138 -4.66 -4.81 7.71
N SER A 139 -4.37 -5.42 8.85
CA SER A 139 -3.60 -6.67 8.97
C SER A 139 -4.45 -7.92 8.80
N ASN A 140 -3.80 -9.07 8.60
CA ASN A 140 -4.47 -10.38 8.55
C ASN A 140 -5.22 -10.69 9.86
N LEU A 141 -4.64 -10.35 11.02
CA LEU A 141 -5.30 -10.56 12.32
C LEU A 141 -6.58 -9.74 12.43
N GLU A 142 -6.54 -8.47 12.03
CA GLU A 142 -7.70 -7.59 12.05
C GLU A 142 -8.80 -8.08 11.12
N TYR A 143 -8.43 -8.51 9.90
CA TYR A 143 -9.38 -9.04 8.93
C TYR A 143 -9.97 -10.39 9.35
N ARG A 144 -9.19 -11.27 9.99
CA ARG A 144 -9.70 -12.54 10.56
C ARG A 144 -10.84 -12.29 11.53
N LEU A 145 -10.68 -11.35 12.46
CA LEU A 145 -11.71 -11.05 13.45
C LEU A 145 -13.00 -10.53 12.80
N PHE A 146 -12.88 -9.76 11.72
CA PHE A 146 -14.02 -9.37 10.89
C PHE A 146 -14.73 -10.59 10.29
N LEU A 147 -13.99 -11.53 9.69
CA LEU A 147 -14.57 -12.73 9.10
C LEU A 147 -15.27 -13.61 10.16
N GLU A 148 -14.66 -13.78 11.33
CA GLU A 148 -15.23 -14.55 12.44
C GLU A 148 -16.52 -13.91 12.98
N ASP A 149 -16.57 -12.59 13.12
CA ASP A 149 -17.73 -11.87 13.67
C ASP A 149 -18.88 -11.75 12.66
N THR A 150 -18.58 -11.74 11.35
CA THR A 150 -19.59 -11.51 10.30
C THR A 150 -20.02 -12.76 9.55
N GLY A 151 -19.22 -13.82 9.56
CA GLY A 151 -19.43 -15.00 8.71
C GLY A 151 -19.28 -14.70 7.21
N SER A 152 -18.58 -13.63 6.83
CA SER A 152 -18.34 -13.27 5.44
C SER A 152 -17.65 -14.42 4.68
N THR A 153 -18.14 -14.73 3.49
CA THR A 153 -17.62 -15.81 2.64
C THR A 153 -16.58 -15.35 1.62
N GLU A 154 -16.37 -14.04 1.49
CA GLU A 154 -15.30 -13.49 0.64
C GLU A 154 -13.97 -13.52 1.40
N LEU A 155 -13.23 -14.60 1.18
CA LEU A 155 -11.91 -14.83 1.79
C LEU A 155 -10.81 -14.23 0.91
N PRO A 156 -9.73 -13.68 1.49
CA PRO A 156 -8.58 -13.22 0.72
C PRO A 156 -7.96 -14.41 -0.04
N SER A 157 -7.73 -14.29 -1.34
CA SER A 157 -7.12 -15.39 -2.11
C SER A 157 -5.65 -15.65 -1.75
N SER A 158 -5.00 -14.68 -1.09
CA SER A 158 -3.69 -14.80 -0.47
C SER A 158 -3.66 -15.77 0.71
N TRP A 159 -4.82 -16.08 1.29
CA TRP A 159 -4.97 -17.11 2.31
C TRP A 159 -5.16 -18.45 1.61
N VAL A 160 -4.12 -19.27 1.60
CA VAL A 160 -4.12 -20.55 0.90
C VAL A 160 -5.26 -21.43 1.41
N PHE A 161 -6.15 -21.84 0.50
CA PHE A 161 -7.41 -22.55 0.82
C PHE A 161 -8.34 -21.82 1.80
N GLY A 162 -8.24 -20.50 1.90
CA GLY A 162 -9.00 -19.68 2.85
C GLY A 162 -8.52 -19.81 4.30
N VAL A 163 -7.33 -20.40 4.53
CA VAL A 163 -6.79 -20.63 5.88
C VAL A 163 -6.01 -19.40 6.33
N TYR A 164 -6.35 -18.90 7.53
CA TYR A 164 -5.67 -17.78 8.17
C TYR A 164 -4.16 -18.04 8.33
N PRO A 165 -3.29 -17.16 7.79
CA PRO A 165 -1.84 -17.30 7.90
C PRO A 165 -1.35 -16.75 9.25
N ALA A 166 -1.36 -17.59 10.29
CA ALA A 166 -1.05 -17.19 11.65
C ALA A 166 0.34 -16.56 11.81
N GLU A 167 1.33 -17.05 11.07
CA GLU A 167 2.70 -16.52 11.05
C GLU A 167 2.82 -15.14 10.38
N ARG A 168 1.77 -14.71 9.67
CA ARG A 168 1.66 -13.39 9.01
C ARG A 168 0.55 -12.55 9.61
N SER A 169 0.22 -12.78 10.89
CA SER A 169 -0.86 -12.09 11.60
C SER A 169 -0.76 -10.56 11.52
N ASN A 170 0.46 -10.02 11.55
CA ASN A 170 0.78 -8.59 11.48
C ASN A 170 1.25 -8.11 10.10
N HIS A 171 1.09 -8.94 9.06
CA HIS A 171 1.22 -8.48 7.67
C HIS A 171 -0.10 -7.88 7.21
N PRO A 172 -0.09 -6.94 6.24
CA PRO A 172 -1.32 -6.44 5.65
C PRO A 172 -2.12 -7.59 5.00
N VAL A 173 -3.44 -7.55 5.19
CA VAL A 173 -4.35 -8.36 4.37
C VAL A 173 -4.34 -7.80 2.95
N TRP A 174 -4.31 -8.70 1.97
CA TRP A 174 -4.34 -8.32 0.56
C TRP A 174 -5.08 -9.38 -0.25
N SER A 175 -5.35 -9.08 -1.52
CA SER A 175 -6.20 -9.84 -2.46
C SER A 175 -7.69 -9.83 -2.11
N VAL A 176 -8.17 -8.72 -1.55
CA VAL A 176 -9.59 -8.47 -1.27
C VAL A 176 -10.22 -7.60 -2.37
N SER A 177 -11.54 -7.60 -2.48
CA SER A 177 -12.27 -6.62 -3.29
C SER A 177 -12.39 -5.27 -2.57
N ALA A 178 -12.75 -4.22 -3.32
CA ALA A 178 -13.08 -2.93 -2.74
C ALA A 178 -14.36 -3.02 -1.87
N GLU A 179 -15.31 -3.86 -2.27
CA GLU A 179 -16.57 -4.11 -1.57
C GLU A 179 -16.33 -4.77 -0.21
N ALA A 180 -15.38 -5.71 -0.14
CA ALA A 180 -14.95 -6.32 1.11
C ALA A 180 -14.28 -5.29 2.04
N ALA A 181 -13.45 -4.40 1.50
CA ALA A 181 -12.87 -3.30 2.26
C ALA A 181 -13.94 -2.34 2.80
N ASP A 182 -14.94 -1.98 1.99
CA ASP A 182 -16.11 -1.18 2.40
C ASP A 182 -16.96 -1.92 3.46
N HIS A 183 -17.06 -3.25 3.38
CA HIS A 183 -17.74 -4.06 4.40
C HIS A 183 -16.98 -4.07 5.73
N TYR A 184 -15.66 -4.26 5.69
CA TYR A 184 -14.80 -4.18 6.86
C TYR A 184 -14.92 -2.81 7.54
N ALA A 185 -14.86 -1.71 6.79
CA ALA A 185 -14.98 -0.36 7.33
C ALA A 185 -16.32 -0.16 8.07
N ARG A 186 -17.43 -0.58 7.44
CA ARG A 186 -18.77 -0.53 8.06
C ARG A 186 -18.88 -1.41 9.30
N TRP A 187 -18.26 -2.58 9.28
CA TRP A 187 -18.21 -3.48 10.44
C TRP A 187 -17.49 -2.81 11.61
N LEU A 188 -16.28 -2.30 11.39
CA LEU A 188 -15.49 -1.67 12.45
C LEU A 188 -16.20 -0.42 13.00
N ALA A 189 -16.84 0.37 12.14
CA ALA A 189 -17.66 1.50 12.54
C ALA A 189 -18.80 1.09 13.50
N ARG A 190 -19.51 -0.01 13.21
CA ARG A 190 -20.55 -0.54 14.10
C ARG A 190 -19.99 -1.05 15.42
N LYS A 191 -18.84 -1.75 15.40
CA LYS A 191 -18.23 -2.32 16.61
C LYS A 191 -17.74 -1.28 17.58
N THR A 192 -17.26 -0.15 17.08
CA THR A 192 -16.57 0.88 17.86
C THR A 192 -17.39 2.15 18.08
N GLY A 193 -18.47 2.34 17.31
CA GLY A 193 -19.23 3.59 17.28
C GLY A 193 -18.52 4.75 16.57
N ARG A 194 -17.34 4.50 15.99
CA ARG A 194 -16.50 5.48 15.29
C ARG A 194 -16.85 5.55 13.80
N ALA A 195 -16.60 6.68 13.16
CA ALA A 195 -16.99 6.94 11.77
C ALA A 195 -15.94 6.45 10.77
N PHE A 196 -15.66 5.14 10.77
CA PHE A 196 -14.70 4.53 9.86
C PHE A 196 -15.20 4.37 8.42
N ARG A 197 -14.30 4.56 7.46
CA ARG A 197 -14.51 4.45 6.01
C ARG A 197 -13.19 4.25 5.29
N LEU A 198 -13.20 3.95 3.99
CA LEU A 198 -12.01 4.13 3.16
C LEU A 198 -11.66 5.64 3.06
N PRO A 199 -10.37 6.01 2.98
CA PRO A 199 -9.97 7.37 2.68
C PRO A 199 -10.46 7.76 1.28
N SER A 200 -10.72 9.05 1.05
CA SER A 200 -10.82 9.52 -0.33
C SER A 200 -9.45 9.48 -1.01
N GLU A 201 -9.46 9.53 -2.34
CA GLU A 201 -8.24 9.60 -3.15
C GLU A 201 -7.34 10.76 -2.71
N ALA A 202 -7.94 11.93 -2.50
CA ALA A 202 -7.26 13.15 -2.09
C ALA A 202 -6.74 13.08 -0.64
N GLU A 203 -7.50 12.49 0.28
CA GLU A 203 -7.06 12.28 1.66
C GLU A 203 -5.86 11.32 1.74
N TRP A 204 -5.87 10.26 0.94
CA TRP A 204 -4.74 9.33 0.90
C TRP A 204 -3.48 10.03 0.37
N GLU A 205 -3.59 10.75 -0.75
CA GLU A 205 -2.44 11.43 -1.35
C GLU A 205 -1.88 12.52 -0.45
N TYR A 206 -2.73 13.35 0.14
CA TYR A 206 -2.29 14.41 1.04
C TYR A 206 -1.53 13.85 2.24
N ALA A 207 -2.01 12.72 2.80
CA ALA A 207 -1.36 12.01 3.89
C ALA A 207 0.00 11.42 3.49
N ALA A 208 0.10 10.88 2.28
CA ALA A 208 1.34 10.34 1.71
C ALA A 208 2.34 11.47 1.46
N ALA A 209 1.95 12.49 0.70
CA ALA A 209 2.80 13.61 0.29
C ALA A 209 3.21 14.56 1.45
N GLY A 210 2.75 14.31 2.67
CA GLY A 210 3.11 15.08 3.86
C GLY A 210 2.67 16.53 3.82
N GLY A 211 1.60 16.83 3.08
CA GLY A 211 1.08 18.19 2.86
C GLY A 211 1.93 19.12 1.99
N ALA A 212 3.02 18.62 1.39
CA ALA A 212 3.97 19.42 0.60
C ALA A 212 4.14 18.92 -0.85
N ALA A 213 3.18 18.13 -1.37
CA ALA A 213 3.21 17.57 -2.72
C ALA A 213 4.53 16.81 -3.05
N ARG A 214 5.08 16.07 -2.07
CA ARG A 214 6.26 15.24 -2.26
C ARG A 214 6.02 14.10 -3.23
N GLU A 215 7.07 13.71 -3.95
CA GLU A 215 7.00 12.57 -4.87
C GLU A 215 6.76 11.25 -4.11
N TYR A 216 7.41 11.04 -2.97
CA TYR A 216 7.27 9.86 -2.12
C TYR A 216 6.94 10.27 -0.67
N PRO A 217 6.40 9.34 0.16
CA PRO A 217 6.10 9.66 1.56
C PRO A 217 7.29 10.20 2.36
N TRP A 218 8.49 9.74 2.01
CA TRP A 218 9.76 10.08 2.66
C TRP A 218 10.53 11.24 2.01
N GLY A 219 10.15 11.71 0.82
CA GLY A 219 10.89 12.75 0.12
C GLY A 219 10.68 12.72 -1.40
N ASP A 220 11.56 13.39 -2.14
CA ASP A 220 11.41 13.55 -3.59
C ASP A 220 12.26 12.58 -4.42
N ALA A 221 13.15 11.83 -3.76
CA ALA A 221 13.98 10.81 -4.39
C ALA A 221 13.52 9.41 -3.95
N PHE A 222 13.42 8.49 -4.90
CA PHE A 222 13.14 7.10 -4.61
C PHE A 222 14.24 6.48 -3.73
N ASP A 223 13.85 5.80 -2.66
CA ASP A 223 14.74 5.03 -1.80
C ASP A 223 14.21 3.59 -1.65
N PRO A 224 14.91 2.57 -2.19
CA PRO A 224 14.48 1.18 -2.07
C PRO A 224 14.53 0.64 -0.63
N ALA A 225 15.22 1.31 0.30
CA ALA A 225 15.24 0.95 1.72
C ALA A 225 14.06 1.53 2.51
N ALA A 226 13.24 2.40 1.90
CA ALA A 226 12.12 3.08 2.52
C ALA A 226 10.76 2.43 2.23
N ALA A 227 10.67 1.49 1.29
CA ALA A 227 9.41 0.84 0.91
C ALA A 227 9.59 -0.62 0.53
N ASN A 228 8.56 -1.44 0.76
CA ASN A 228 8.52 -2.81 0.26
C ASN A 228 8.04 -2.82 -1.21
N THR A 229 8.94 -2.50 -2.13
CA THR A 229 8.76 -2.63 -3.59
C THR A 229 9.58 -3.81 -4.13
N VAL A 230 9.52 -4.07 -5.44
CA VAL A 230 10.36 -5.08 -6.10
C VAL A 230 11.85 -4.86 -5.81
N GLU A 231 12.29 -3.59 -5.79
CA GLU A 231 13.68 -3.21 -5.53
C GLU A 231 14.17 -3.61 -4.12
N ALA A 232 13.28 -3.61 -3.12
CA ALA A 232 13.63 -4.03 -1.76
C ALA A 232 13.94 -5.54 -1.67
N GLY A 233 13.27 -6.35 -2.50
CA GLY A 233 13.57 -7.76 -2.68
C GLY A 233 12.73 -8.82 -1.94
N PRO A 234 11.93 -8.55 -0.89
CA PRO A 234 11.14 -9.61 -0.24
C PRO A 234 10.16 -10.34 -1.17
N LEU A 235 9.58 -9.64 -2.15
CA LEU A 235 8.54 -10.15 -3.06
C LEU A 235 7.40 -10.89 -2.36
N SER A 236 7.09 -10.42 -1.15
CA SER A 236 5.97 -10.82 -0.33
C SER A 236 5.62 -9.64 0.55
N THR A 237 4.43 -9.66 1.15
CA THR A 237 4.14 -8.69 2.21
C THR A 237 5.15 -8.85 3.33
N THR A 238 5.42 -7.77 4.02
CA THR A 238 6.23 -7.74 5.23
C THR A 238 5.38 -7.30 6.42
N PRO A 239 5.80 -7.57 7.67
CA PRO A 239 5.12 -7.05 8.84
C PRO A 239 4.97 -5.53 8.75
N VAL A 240 3.84 -4.99 9.20
CA VAL A 240 3.58 -3.56 9.06
C VAL A 240 4.61 -2.71 9.79
N GLY A 241 4.95 -1.56 9.18
CA GLY A 241 5.86 -0.58 9.74
C GLY A 241 7.31 -1.02 9.83
N ILE A 242 7.72 -2.11 9.17
CA ILE A 242 9.14 -2.51 9.16
C ILE A 242 10.00 -1.62 8.28
N PHE A 243 9.45 -0.60 7.63
CA PHE A 243 10.16 0.43 6.86
C PHE A 243 10.03 1.83 7.51
N PRO A 244 10.53 2.07 8.76
CA PRO A 244 10.48 3.39 9.41
C PRO A 244 11.03 4.56 8.60
N ALA A 245 12.00 4.34 7.71
CA ALA A 245 12.53 5.38 6.83
C ALA A 245 11.48 5.88 5.80
N GLY A 246 10.49 5.05 5.47
CA GLY A 246 9.38 5.39 4.57
C GLY A 246 8.19 6.06 5.23
N ARG A 247 8.25 6.29 6.55
CA ARG A 247 7.15 6.90 7.30
C ARG A 247 6.87 8.31 6.82
N SER A 248 5.62 8.63 6.55
CA SER A 248 5.23 9.98 6.15
C SER A 248 5.39 10.99 7.30
N VAL A 249 5.36 12.29 6.98
CA VAL A 249 5.43 13.36 7.99
C VAL A 249 4.33 13.28 9.04
N PHE A 250 3.17 12.73 8.69
CA PHE A 250 2.07 12.54 9.64
C PHE A 250 2.24 11.28 10.52
N GLY A 251 3.38 10.58 10.39
CA GLY A 251 3.69 9.40 11.19
C GLY A 251 2.91 8.15 10.76
N ILE A 252 2.60 8.07 9.46
CA ILE A 252 1.86 6.97 8.83
C ILE A 252 2.86 6.11 8.06
N ASP A 253 2.84 4.80 8.31
CA ASP A 253 3.77 3.84 7.73
C ASP A 253 3.15 3.16 6.50
N ASP A 254 4.02 2.60 5.66
CA ASP A 254 3.67 1.78 4.48
C ASP A 254 2.74 2.48 3.47
N LEU A 255 2.79 3.81 3.35
CA LEU A 255 2.10 4.54 2.26
C LEU A 255 2.81 4.39 0.91
N GLY A 256 4.05 3.87 0.90
CA GLY A 256 4.75 3.44 -0.30
C GLY A 256 5.12 1.96 -0.18
N GLY A 257 4.64 1.13 -1.10
CA GLY A 257 4.89 -0.29 -1.17
C GLY A 257 4.05 -1.13 -0.19
N ASN A 258 4.51 -2.36 0.02
CA ASN A 258 3.82 -3.44 0.74
C ASN A 258 2.54 -3.87 0.01
N VAL A 259 1.45 -3.13 0.08
CA VAL A 259 0.20 -3.46 -0.63
C VAL A 259 -0.38 -2.20 -1.27
N GLU A 260 -1.02 -2.35 -2.42
CA GLU A 260 -1.78 -1.26 -3.02
C GLU A 260 -3.07 -1.08 -2.23
N GLU A 261 -3.51 0.15 -2.00
CA GLU A 261 -4.61 0.41 -1.07
C GLU A 261 -5.81 1.02 -1.76
N TYR A 262 -6.96 0.35 -1.68
CA TYR A 262 -8.20 0.93 -2.16
C TYR A 262 -8.54 2.22 -1.41
N VAL A 263 -8.99 3.21 -2.17
CA VAL A 263 -9.65 4.42 -1.66
C VAL A 263 -11.16 4.33 -1.89
N ALA A 264 -11.90 5.35 -1.46
CA ALA A 264 -13.35 5.43 -1.64
C ALA A 264 -13.75 5.77 -3.10
N ASP A 265 -12.86 6.42 -3.84
CA ASP A 265 -13.14 6.99 -5.15
C ASP A 265 -12.94 5.99 -6.29
N ASP A 266 -13.92 5.97 -7.21
CA ASP A 266 -13.74 5.37 -8.53
C ASP A 266 -12.96 6.30 -9.45
N TYR A 267 -12.23 5.71 -10.38
CA TYR A 267 -11.39 6.47 -11.31
C TYR A 267 -12.22 7.47 -12.12
N ARG A 268 -11.71 8.71 -12.15
CA ARG A 268 -12.18 9.82 -12.96
C ARG A 268 -11.03 10.75 -13.31
N ALA A 269 -11.17 11.49 -14.40
CA ALA A 269 -10.27 12.59 -14.73
C ALA A 269 -10.23 13.60 -13.57
N TYR A 270 -9.06 14.16 -13.30
CA TYR A 270 -8.97 15.28 -12.38
C TYR A 270 -9.63 16.53 -12.98
N PRO A 271 -10.12 17.47 -12.14
CA PRO A 271 -10.71 18.71 -12.63
C PRO A 271 -9.78 19.45 -13.61
N GLY A 272 -10.27 19.70 -14.82
CA GLY A 272 -9.50 20.36 -15.88
C GLY A 272 -8.57 19.43 -16.67
N GLY A 273 -8.58 18.13 -16.38
CA GLY A 273 -7.90 17.09 -17.16
C GLY A 273 -8.85 16.28 -18.03
N ASP A 274 -8.26 15.47 -18.91
CA ASP A 274 -8.98 14.52 -19.75
C ASP A 274 -9.07 13.15 -19.08
N ALA A 275 -10.15 12.42 -19.35
CA ALA A 275 -10.24 11.03 -18.96
C ALA A 275 -9.24 10.22 -19.80
N ILE A 276 -8.35 9.49 -19.14
CA ILE A 276 -7.45 8.56 -19.81
C ILE A 276 -8.09 7.18 -19.83
N ASP A 277 -8.33 6.65 -21.02
CA ASP A 277 -8.71 5.26 -21.25
C ASP A 277 -7.47 4.37 -21.12
N ASP A 278 -7.08 4.08 -19.88
CA ASP A 278 -6.00 3.13 -19.61
C ASP A 278 -6.46 1.67 -19.79
N ASP A 279 -5.54 0.72 -19.66
CA ASP A 279 -5.84 -0.70 -19.86
C ASP A 279 -6.96 -1.19 -18.92
N LEU A 280 -7.05 -0.66 -17.70
CA LEU A 280 -8.11 -1.02 -16.75
C LEU A 280 -9.46 -0.49 -17.23
N ALA A 281 -9.53 0.78 -17.62
CA ALA A 281 -10.74 1.38 -18.17
C ALA A 281 -11.22 0.64 -19.42
N LEU A 282 -10.30 0.29 -20.32
CA LEU A 282 -10.62 -0.41 -21.56
C LEU A 282 -11.07 -1.87 -21.35
N THR A 283 -10.54 -2.56 -20.33
CA THR A 283 -10.82 -3.98 -20.09
C THR A 283 -11.92 -4.24 -19.08
N GLN A 284 -12.12 -3.34 -18.10
CA GLN A 284 -13.05 -3.51 -16.99
C GLN A 284 -14.10 -2.39 -16.88
N GLY A 285 -13.93 -1.28 -17.60
CA GLY A 285 -14.76 -0.10 -17.43
C GLY A 285 -14.39 0.68 -16.17
N ALA A 286 -15.40 1.11 -15.41
CA ALA A 286 -15.16 1.82 -14.15
C ALA A 286 -14.48 0.90 -13.13
N TYR A 287 -13.47 1.43 -12.43
CA TYR A 287 -12.73 0.69 -11.41
C TYR A 287 -12.46 1.56 -10.18
N ARG A 288 -12.33 0.91 -9.02
CA ARG A 288 -11.94 1.59 -7.77
C ARG A 288 -10.46 1.93 -7.80
N VAL A 289 -10.13 3.19 -7.48
CA VAL A 289 -8.73 3.62 -7.42
C VAL A 289 -8.03 2.93 -6.25
N ALA A 290 -6.77 2.57 -6.49
CA ALA A 290 -5.82 2.21 -5.46
C ALA A 290 -4.54 3.04 -5.57
N ARG A 291 -3.84 3.15 -4.43
CA ARG A 291 -2.67 4.01 -4.23
C ARG A 291 -1.52 3.24 -3.58
N GLY A 292 -0.30 3.78 -3.66
CA GLY A 292 0.85 3.38 -2.84
C GLY A 292 1.77 2.30 -3.41
N GLY A 293 1.37 1.53 -4.42
CA GLY A 293 2.20 0.44 -4.95
C GLY A 293 2.30 -0.75 -3.99
N SER A 294 3.09 -1.78 -4.33
CA SER A 294 3.19 -3.00 -3.51
C SER A 294 4.51 -3.75 -3.70
N PHE A 295 4.70 -4.85 -2.97
CA PHE A 295 5.90 -5.71 -3.07
C PHE A 295 6.11 -6.36 -4.45
N THR A 296 5.12 -6.28 -5.35
CA THR A 296 5.19 -6.77 -6.72
C THR A 296 5.36 -5.65 -7.75
N ARG A 297 5.43 -4.39 -7.31
CA ARG A 297 5.58 -3.21 -8.17
C ARG A 297 6.92 -2.54 -7.97
N PHE A 298 7.42 -1.89 -9.02
CA PHE A 298 8.59 -1.03 -8.92
C PHE A 298 8.25 0.28 -8.20
N GLY A 299 9.29 1.03 -7.85
CA GLY A 299 9.15 2.31 -7.16
C GLY A 299 8.33 3.36 -7.90
N ASP A 300 8.08 3.21 -9.20
CA ASP A 300 7.23 4.14 -9.96
C ASP A 300 5.81 4.20 -9.40
N LEU A 301 5.27 3.09 -8.86
CA LEU A 301 3.92 3.03 -8.26
C LEU A 301 3.89 3.46 -6.78
N ALA A 302 5.06 3.59 -6.14
CA ALA A 302 5.15 4.07 -4.76
C ALA A 302 5.09 5.61 -4.66
N ARG A 303 5.04 6.33 -5.79
CA ARG A 303 4.89 7.78 -5.81
C ARG A 303 3.53 8.18 -5.26
N CYS A 304 3.46 9.26 -4.48
CA CYS A 304 2.24 9.72 -3.82
C CYS A 304 1.10 9.98 -4.82
N ALA A 305 1.39 10.58 -5.96
CA ALA A 305 0.41 10.93 -6.99
C ALA A 305 -0.06 9.74 -7.83
N ARG A 306 0.56 8.57 -7.72
CA ARG A 306 0.24 7.42 -8.56
C ARG A 306 -1.15 6.90 -8.33
N ARG A 307 -1.83 6.64 -9.42
CA ARG A 307 -3.19 6.07 -9.43
C ARG A 307 -3.13 4.71 -10.10
N HIS A 308 -3.71 3.70 -9.48
CA HIS A 308 -3.82 2.38 -10.07
C HIS A 308 -5.18 1.76 -9.74
N GLY A 309 -5.36 0.51 -10.10
CA GLY A 309 -6.59 -0.24 -9.85
C GLY A 309 -6.33 -1.73 -10.04
N ARG A 310 -7.29 -2.55 -9.60
CA ARG A 310 -7.14 -4.00 -9.66
C ARG A 310 -7.30 -4.53 -11.08
N TYR A 311 -6.30 -5.26 -11.56
CA TYR A 311 -6.49 -6.21 -12.66
C TYR A 311 -6.66 -7.63 -12.11
N GLN A 312 -7.34 -8.50 -12.86
CA GLN A 312 -7.58 -9.90 -12.45
C GLN A 312 -6.33 -10.77 -12.62
N ARG A 313 -5.27 -10.46 -11.86
CA ARG A 313 -4.01 -11.20 -11.80
C ARG A 313 -3.44 -11.19 -10.38
N ASP A 314 -2.71 -12.23 -10.03
CA ASP A 314 -2.16 -12.43 -8.67
C ASP A 314 -1.10 -11.39 -8.28
N ILE A 315 -0.44 -10.77 -9.27
CA ILE A 315 0.53 -9.70 -9.06
C ILE A 315 -0.09 -8.41 -8.48
N TYR A 316 -1.42 -8.25 -8.51
CA TYR A 316 -2.10 -7.07 -7.95
C TYR A 316 -2.39 -7.29 -6.47
N ALA A 317 -1.43 -6.88 -5.62
CA ALA A 317 -1.50 -7.05 -4.18
C ALA A 317 -2.40 -5.99 -3.51
N MET A 318 -3.71 -6.11 -3.70
CA MET A 318 -4.71 -5.12 -3.25
C MET A 318 -5.12 -5.34 -1.80
N GLY A 319 -4.76 -4.41 -0.92
CA GLY A 319 -5.23 -4.25 0.46
C GLY A 319 -5.96 -2.93 0.65
N PHE A 320 -5.99 -2.44 1.89
CA PHE A 320 -6.62 -1.17 2.23
C PHE A 320 -6.22 -0.70 3.64
N ARG A 321 -6.45 0.58 3.90
CA ARG A 321 -6.44 1.17 5.25
C ARG A 321 -7.69 2.02 5.44
N LEU A 322 -8.04 2.32 6.69
CA LEU A 322 -9.22 3.14 6.98
C LEU A 322 -8.87 4.57 7.34
N ALA A 323 -9.76 5.47 6.95
CA ALA A 323 -9.89 6.79 7.51
C ALA A 323 -11.03 6.83 8.54
N GLU A 324 -10.99 7.82 9.42
CA GLU A 324 -12.07 8.16 10.33
C GLU A 324 -12.46 9.63 10.11
N THR A 325 -13.75 9.87 9.89
CA THR A 325 -14.30 11.22 9.93
C THR A 325 -14.33 11.72 11.37
N LEU A 326 -13.65 12.83 11.64
CA LEU A 326 -13.64 13.46 12.96
C LEU A 326 -14.90 14.32 13.13
N ARG A 327 -15.57 14.18 14.28
CA ARG A 327 -16.76 14.96 14.65
C ARG A 327 -16.38 16.11 15.56
#